data_AF-A0A2D7BYB8-F1
#
_entry.id   AF-A0A2D7BYB8-F1
#
_cell.length_a   1.000
_cell.length_b   1.000
_cell.length_c   1.000
_cell.angle_alpha   90.00
_cell.angle_beta   90.00
_cell.angle_gamma   90.00
#
_symmetry.space_group_name_H-M   'P 1'
#
loop_
_entity.id
_entity.type
_entity.pdbx_description
1 polymer ?
#
loop_
_entity_poly.entity_id
_entity_poly.type
_entity_poly.pdbx_seq_one_letter_code
_entity_poly.pdbx_strand_id
1 'polypeptide(L)'
;MLVPNAAASISGDYEISTTISPSDGIYLSSWDPIEFEVQVKNSGFFFNSQPRGIEMFICEGDQDETSCYNDREEYASGSIEPLPIGGIANFTFSKLFYPDGAEGVHTYVYRFIDSDSNTTNDVGIY
;
A
#
# COMPACT_ATOMS: atom_id res chain seq x y z
N MET A 1 -3.57 8.53 -33.81
CA MET A 1 -4.80 8.35 -33.00
C MET A 1 -4.37 7.60 -31.75
N LEU A 2 -4.12 8.32 -30.66
CA LEU A 2 -3.75 7.73 -29.37
C LEU A 2 -5.03 7.17 -28.77
N VAL A 3 -5.10 5.85 -28.62
CA VAL A 3 -6.17 5.20 -27.87
C VAL A 3 -5.88 5.51 -26.40
N PRO A 4 -6.83 6.03 -25.60
CA PRO A 4 -6.60 6.10 -24.17
C PRO A 4 -6.47 4.65 -23.70
N ASN A 5 -5.34 4.30 -23.08
CA ASN A 5 -5.28 3.10 -22.25
C ASN A 5 -6.21 3.37 -21.06
N ALA A 6 -7.50 3.05 -21.22
CA ALA A 6 -8.40 2.96 -20.10
C ALA A 6 -7.82 1.88 -19.18
N ALA A 7 -7.21 2.29 -18.06
CA ALA A 7 -6.93 1.37 -16.98
C ALA A 7 -8.28 0.73 -16.60
N ALA A 8 -8.33 -0.60 -16.61
CA ALA A 8 -9.55 -1.31 -16.25
C ALA A 8 -9.77 -1.09 -14.75
N SER A 9 -10.72 -0.22 -14.41
CA SER A 9 -11.19 -0.07 -13.03
C SER A 9 -11.88 -1.37 -12.62
N ILE A 10 -11.42 -2.00 -11.53
CA ILE A 10 -12.08 -3.17 -10.96
C ILE A 10 -13.36 -2.70 -10.25
N SER A 11 -14.40 -3.54 -10.26
CA SER A 11 -15.63 -3.25 -9.52
C SER A 11 -15.38 -3.24 -8.00
N GLY A 12 -16.18 -2.47 -7.27
CA GLY A 12 -16.09 -2.34 -5.81
C GLY A 12 -15.18 -1.19 -5.39
N ASP A 13 -14.89 -1.12 -4.10
CA ASP A 13 -14.04 -0.07 -3.50
C ASP A 13 -13.34 -0.65 -2.26
N TYR A 14 -12.05 -0.90 -2.42
CA TYR A 14 -11.16 -1.26 -1.32
C TYR A 14 -10.37 0.00 -0.93
N GLU A 15 -10.29 0.23 0.37
CA GLU A 15 -9.70 1.41 0.98
C GLU A 15 -8.48 0.97 1.78
N ILE A 16 -7.34 1.61 1.54
CA ILE A 16 -6.23 1.62 2.49
C ILE A 16 -6.60 2.61 3.59
N SER A 17 -6.96 2.10 4.77
CA SER A 17 -7.56 2.94 5.82
C SER A 17 -6.52 3.54 6.78
N THR A 18 -5.49 2.78 7.13
CA THR A 18 -4.38 3.23 7.99
C THR A 18 -3.22 2.25 7.91
N THR A 19 -1.99 2.74 8.14
CA THR A 19 -0.88 1.87 8.55
C THR A 19 -1.10 1.38 9.98
N ILE A 20 -0.72 0.13 10.27
CA ILE A 20 -0.71 -0.47 11.62
C ILE A 20 0.72 -0.52 12.15
N SER A 21 1.65 -1.01 11.32
CA SER A 21 3.08 -1.04 11.62
C SER A 21 3.87 -0.72 10.35
N PRO A 22 4.92 0.12 10.42
CA PRO A 22 5.12 1.10 11.48
C PRO A 22 3.97 2.12 11.52
N SER A 23 3.77 2.77 12.66
CA SER A 23 2.88 3.94 12.70
C SER A 23 3.56 5.14 12.04
N ASP A 24 2.79 6.04 11.44
CA ASP A 24 3.33 7.27 10.86
C ASP A 24 4.03 8.14 11.92
N GLY A 25 5.14 8.78 11.54
CA GLY A 25 5.90 9.73 12.37
C GLY A 25 6.69 9.10 13.52
N ILE A 26 6.92 7.79 13.53
CA ILE A 26 7.71 7.13 14.57
C ILE A 26 9.21 7.10 14.24
N TYR A 27 10.03 6.98 15.29
CA TYR A 27 11.47 6.75 15.17
C TYR A 27 11.79 5.29 15.41
N LEU A 28 12.51 4.68 14.47
CA LEU A 28 12.96 3.29 14.53
C LEU A 28 14.48 3.22 14.47
N SER A 29 15.03 2.10 14.96
CA SER A 29 16.45 1.79 14.83
C SER A 29 16.77 1.47 13.38
N SER A 30 17.85 2.05 12.85
CA SER A 30 18.35 1.75 11.49
C SER A 30 19.00 0.37 11.37
N TRP A 31 19.16 -0.35 12.48
CA TRP A 31 19.78 -1.68 12.53
C TRP A 31 18.78 -2.81 12.75
N ASP A 32 17.53 -2.49 13.09
CA ASP A 32 16.50 -3.48 13.34
C ASP A 32 15.60 -3.63 12.10
N PRO A 33 15.17 -4.87 11.78
CA PRO A 33 14.22 -5.08 10.69
C PRO A 33 12.87 -4.45 11.01
N ILE A 34 12.23 -3.90 9.98
CA ILE A 34 10.92 -3.26 10.08
C ILE A 34 9.87 -4.13 9.38
N GLU A 35 8.81 -4.48 10.11
CA GLU A 35 7.64 -5.18 9.59
C GLU A 35 6.54 -4.19 9.22
N PHE A 36 5.91 -4.44 8.06
CA PHE A 36 4.87 -3.59 7.50
C PHE A 36 3.51 -4.29 7.55
N GLU A 37 2.57 -3.65 8.22
CA GLU A 37 1.18 -4.08 8.34
C GLU A 37 0.27 -2.89 8.05
N VAL A 38 -0.72 -3.10 7.19
CA VAL A 38 -1.68 -2.09 6.75
C VAL A 38 -3.10 -2.59 6.99
N GLN A 39 -3.99 -1.69 7.38
CA GLN A 39 -5.41 -2.00 7.44
C GLN A 39 -6.08 -1.68 6.11
N VAL A 40 -6.85 -2.65 5.63
CA VAL A 40 -7.65 -2.55 4.41
C VAL A 40 -9.11 -2.81 4.73
N LYS A 41 -9.97 -2.04 4.08
CA LYS A 41 -11.42 -2.09 4.27
C LYS A 41 -12.12 -2.16 2.92
N ASN A 42 -13.21 -2.93 2.82
CA ASN A 42 -14.11 -2.82 1.68
C ASN A 42 -15.14 -1.71 1.99
N SER A 43 -14.87 -0.48 1.53
CA SER A 43 -15.75 0.69 1.67
C SER A 43 -16.83 0.77 0.59
N GLY A 44 -16.74 -0.08 -0.42
CA GLY A 44 -17.71 -0.13 -1.52
C GLY A 44 -19.06 -0.71 -1.16
N PHE A 45 -19.91 -0.79 -2.18
CA PHE A 45 -21.27 -1.33 -2.08
C PHE A 45 -21.39 -2.78 -2.61
N PHE A 46 -20.27 -3.38 -3.01
CA PHE A 46 -20.23 -4.69 -3.64
C PHE A 46 -19.24 -5.62 -2.94
N PHE A 47 -19.58 -6.91 -2.89
CA PHE A 47 -18.65 -7.94 -2.49
C PHE A 47 -17.79 -8.36 -3.69
N ASN A 48 -16.48 -8.19 -3.59
CA ASN A 48 -15.52 -8.63 -4.59
C ASN A 48 -15.07 -10.05 -4.28
N SER A 49 -15.41 -11.00 -5.14
CA SER A 49 -15.08 -12.42 -4.94
C SER A 49 -13.66 -12.80 -5.36
N GLN A 50 -12.95 -11.89 -6.03
CA GLN A 50 -11.57 -12.07 -6.45
C GLN A 50 -10.63 -11.42 -5.41
N PRO A 51 -9.47 -12.05 -5.12
CA PRO A 51 -8.46 -11.41 -4.30
C PRO A 51 -7.96 -10.10 -4.91
N ARG A 52 -7.60 -9.13 -4.07
CA ARG A 52 -7.11 -7.81 -4.50
C ARG A 52 -5.60 -7.73 -4.33
N GLY A 53 -4.88 -7.42 -5.41
CA GLY A 53 -3.44 -7.21 -5.37
C GLY A 53 -3.09 -5.92 -4.63
N ILE A 54 -2.13 -6.00 -3.71
CA ILE A 54 -1.58 -4.85 -2.99
C ILE A 54 -0.06 -4.88 -3.08
N GLU A 55 0.56 -3.71 -3.15
CA GLU A 55 2.00 -3.55 -3.10
C GLU A 55 2.40 -2.48 -2.09
N MET A 56 3.65 -2.58 -1.67
CA MET A 56 4.33 -1.67 -0.77
C MET A 56 5.68 -1.31 -1.38
N PHE A 57 6.06 -0.05 -1.29
CA PHE A 57 7.40 0.40 -1.60
C PHE A 57 7.88 1.47 -0.63
N ILE A 58 9.18 1.52 -0.43
CA ILE A 58 9.84 2.41 0.54
C ILE A 58 10.91 3.20 -0.20
N CYS A 59 11.06 4.46 0.14
CA CYS A 59 12.06 5.36 -0.42
C CYS A 59 12.59 6.33 0.64
N GLU A 60 13.80 6.84 0.44
CA GLU A 60 14.40 7.85 1.31
C GLU A 60 13.75 9.23 1.09
N GLY A 61 13.57 9.97 2.19
CA GLY A 61 13.01 11.31 2.23
C GLY A 61 11.48 11.34 2.33
N ASP A 62 10.94 12.57 2.31
CA ASP A 62 9.51 12.85 2.20
C ASP A 62 9.15 12.96 0.71
N GLN A 63 8.46 11.95 0.18
CA GLN A 63 8.22 11.76 -1.25
C GLN A 63 6.74 11.51 -1.56
N ASP A 64 6.28 11.96 -2.72
CA ASP A 64 4.98 11.53 -3.25
C ASP A 64 5.03 10.10 -3.80
N GLU A 65 3.85 9.50 -4.05
CA GLU A 65 3.71 8.14 -4.59
C GLU A 65 4.56 7.88 -5.83
N THR A 66 4.55 8.81 -6.80
CA THR A 66 5.21 8.61 -8.09
C THR A 66 6.73 8.71 -7.95
N SER A 67 7.20 9.71 -7.22
CA SER A 67 8.63 9.88 -6.93
C SER A 67 9.16 8.67 -6.15
N CYS A 68 8.44 8.26 -5.10
CA CYS A 68 8.80 7.10 -4.28
C CYS A 68 8.82 5.79 -5.08
N TYR A 69 7.84 5.56 -5.95
CA TYR A 69 7.78 4.35 -6.76
C TYR A 69 8.99 4.23 -7.71
N ASN A 70 9.42 5.35 -8.31
CA ASN A 70 10.52 5.35 -9.27
C ASN A 70 11.89 5.15 -8.60
N ASP A 71 12.07 5.73 -7.41
CA ASP A 71 13.34 5.69 -6.66
C ASP A 71 13.26 4.80 -5.41
N ARG A 72 12.39 3.78 -5.43
CA ARG A 72 12.18 2.86 -4.31
C ARG A 72 13.46 2.08 -3.96
N GLU A 73 13.77 2.02 -2.68
CA GLU A 73 14.82 1.19 -2.09
C GLU A 73 14.33 -0.24 -1.86
N GLU A 74 13.04 -0.37 -1.54
CA GLU A 74 12.41 -1.65 -1.27
C GLU A 74 11.03 -1.76 -1.91
N TYR A 75 10.65 -2.99 -2.25
CA TYR A 75 9.39 -3.35 -2.85
C TYR A 75 8.90 -4.71 -2.30
N ALA A 76 7.63 -4.77 -1.94
CA ALA A 76 6.92 -5.99 -1.63
C ALA A 76 5.53 -5.97 -2.27
N SER A 77 4.98 -7.15 -2.54
CA SER A 77 3.61 -7.27 -3.01
C SER A 77 2.92 -8.48 -2.41
N GLY A 78 1.61 -8.48 -2.50
CA GLY A 78 0.75 -9.46 -1.89
C GLY A 78 -0.65 -9.45 -2.47
N SER A 79 -1.50 -10.26 -1.86
CA SER A 79 -2.89 -10.43 -2.27
C SER A 79 -3.77 -10.49 -1.05
N ILE A 80 -4.82 -9.67 -1.05
CA ILE A 80 -5.81 -9.57 0.01
C ILE A 80 -6.98 -10.47 -0.37
N GLU A 81 -7.34 -11.37 0.53
CA GLU A 81 -8.50 -12.23 0.35
C GLU A 81 -9.81 -11.40 0.26
N PRO A 82 -10.83 -11.90 -0.46
CA PRO A 82 -12.15 -11.27 -0.54
C PRO A 82 -12.71 -10.80 0.82
N LEU A 83 -13.06 -9.52 0.91
CA LEU A 83 -13.63 -8.89 2.09
C LEU A 83 -15.13 -8.65 1.87
N PRO A 84 -15.99 -9.03 2.83
CA PRO A 84 -17.40 -8.66 2.79
C PRO A 84 -17.57 -7.14 2.77
N ILE A 85 -18.73 -6.66 2.31
CA ILE A 85 -19.06 -5.22 2.33
C ILE A 85 -18.92 -4.67 3.76
N GLY A 86 -18.13 -3.61 3.94
CA GLY A 86 -17.81 -3.05 5.25
C GLY A 86 -16.82 -3.87 6.09
N GLY A 87 -16.31 -4.98 5.56
CA GLY A 87 -15.29 -5.81 6.19
C GLY A 87 -13.95 -5.10 6.28
N ILE A 88 -13.20 -5.41 7.33
CA ILE A 88 -11.86 -4.88 7.62
C ILE A 88 -10.92 -6.06 7.81
N ALA A 89 -9.71 -5.96 7.26
CA ALA A 89 -8.62 -6.89 7.53
C ALA A 89 -7.32 -6.11 7.69
N ASN A 90 -6.44 -6.64 8.54
CA ASN A 90 -5.05 -6.21 8.53
C ASN A 90 -4.26 -7.14 7.61
N PHE A 91 -3.42 -6.56 6.77
CA PHE A 91 -2.56 -7.26 5.84
C PHE A 91 -1.09 -6.98 6.20
N THR A 92 -0.36 -8.04 6.54
CA THR A 92 1.08 -7.98 6.84
C THR A 92 1.87 -8.41 5.61
N PHE A 93 2.82 -7.59 5.17
CA PHE A 93 3.74 -7.95 4.11
C PHE A 93 4.75 -8.98 4.62
N SER A 94 5.03 -10.00 3.83
CA SER A 94 5.97 -11.07 4.21
C SER A 94 7.43 -10.64 4.18
N LYS A 95 7.73 -9.50 3.53
CA LYS A 95 9.07 -8.96 3.40
C LYS A 95 9.31 -7.88 4.44
N LEU A 96 10.39 -8.06 5.21
CA LEU A 96 10.89 -7.06 6.14
C LEU A 96 11.81 -6.08 5.41
N PHE A 97 11.81 -4.82 5.83
CA PHE A 97 12.77 -3.83 5.39
C PHE A 97 13.96 -3.78 6.35
N TYR A 98 15.16 -3.65 5.80
CA TYR A 98 16.41 -3.54 6.54
C TYR A 98 17.09 -2.24 6.13
N PRO A 99 17.08 -1.19 6.97
CA PRO A 99 17.76 0.06 6.66
C PRO A 99 19.29 -0.08 6.64
N ASP A 100 19.85 -1.14 7.23
CA ASP A 100 21.28 -1.46 7.24
C ASP A 100 22.19 -0.29 7.68
N GLY A 101 21.71 0.49 8.65
CA GLY A 101 22.40 1.66 9.19
C GLY A 101 22.11 2.97 8.44
N ALA A 102 21.28 2.96 7.40
CA ALA A 102 20.77 4.19 6.78
C ALA A 102 19.88 4.94 7.78
N GLU A 103 20.14 6.24 7.91
CA GLU A 103 19.41 7.13 8.81
C GLU A 103 18.72 8.22 8.00
N GLY A 104 17.53 8.63 8.43
CA GLY A 104 16.79 9.69 7.77
C GLY A 104 15.29 9.44 7.82
N VAL A 105 14.55 10.38 7.22
CA VAL A 105 13.13 10.19 6.94
C VAL A 105 13.02 9.17 5.82
N HIS A 106 12.10 8.23 5.95
CA HIS A 106 11.72 7.33 4.87
C HIS A 106 10.22 7.47 4.67
N THR A 107 9.79 7.51 3.43
CA THR A 107 8.37 7.40 3.05
C THR A 107 8.10 5.95 2.69
N TYR A 108 6.97 5.43 3.15
CA TYR A 108 6.45 4.14 2.69
C TYR A 108 5.05 4.31 2.14
N VAL A 109 4.81 3.64 1.02
CA VAL A 109 3.57 3.75 0.26
C VAL A 109 2.96 2.38 0.13
N TYR A 110 1.69 2.28 0.49
CA TYR A 110 0.84 1.14 0.15
C TYR A 110 -0.06 1.52 -1.02
N ARG A 111 -0.24 0.61 -1.97
CA ARG A 111 -1.08 0.84 -3.15
C ARG A 111 -1.75 -0.44 -3.63
N PHE A 112 -3.02 -0.37 -4.06
CA PHE A 112 -3.62 -1.45 -4.85
C PHE A 112 -3.08 -1.45 -6.28
N ILE A 113 -2.72 -2.64 -6.78
CA ILE A 113 -2.11 -2.79 -8.11
C ILE A 113 -3.07 -2.35 -9.22
N ASP A 114 -4.33 -2.73 -9.08
CA ASP A 114 -5.40 -2.31 -9.98
C ASP A 114 -6.28 -1.29 -9.25
N SER A 115 -6.57 -0.17 -9.89
CA SER A 115 -7.48 0.83 -9.36
C SER A 115 -8.92 0.34 -9.40
N ASP A 116 -9.76 0.81 -8.47
CA ASP A 116 -11.20 0.55 -8.52
C ASP A 116 -12.03 1.79 -8.82
N SER A 117 -13.29 1.81 -8.37
CA SER A 117 -14.23 2.88 -8.65
C SER A 117 -13.95 4.16 -7.85
N ASN A 118 -13.18 4.06 -6.76
CA ASN A 118 -12.69 5.20 -6.00
C ASN A 118 -11.15 5.14 -5.95
N THR A 119 -10.49 5.96 -6.76
CA THR A 119 -9.01 5.90 -6.83
C THR A 119 -8.33 6.72 -5.74
N THR A 120 -9.09 7.47 -4.93
CA THR A 120 -8.52 8.43 -3.95
C THR A 120 -8.07 7.76 -2.66
N ASN A 121 -8.54 6.55 -2.41
CA ASN A 121 -8.24 5.70 -1.26
C ASN A 121 -7.54 4.39 -1.67
N ASP A 122 -7.15 4.27 -2.94
CA ASP A 122 -6.36 3.15 -3.47
C ASP A 122 -4.88 3.21 -3.03
N VAL A 123 -4.45 4.35 -2.48
CA VAL A 123 -3.07 4.66 -2.10
C VAL A 123 -3.03 5.26 -0.69
N GLY A 124 -2.12 4.79 0.15
CA GLY A 124 -1.77 5.42 1.43
C GLY A 124 -0.27 5.70 1.50
N ILE A 125 0.10 6.94 1.84
CA ILE A 125 1.47 7.43 1.96
C ILE A 125 1.70 7.81 3.42
N TYR A 126 2.80 7.33 4.01
CA TYR A 126 3.13 7.46 5.43
C TYR A 126 4.65 7.53 5.64
#